data_AF-A0A0F2QI28-F1
#
_entry.id   AF-A0A0F2QI28-F1
#
_cell.length_a   1.000
_cell.length_b   1.000
_cell.length_c   1.000
_cell.angle_alpha   90.00
_cell.angle_beta   90.00
_cell.angle_gamma   90.00
#
_symmetry.space_group_name_H-M   'P 1'
#
loop_
_entity.id
_entity.type
_entity.pdbx_description
1 polymer ?
#
loop_
_entity_poly.entity_id
_entity_poly.type
_entity_poly.pdbx_seq_one_letter_code
_entity_poly.pdbx_strand_id
1 'polypeptide(L)'
;MTSRLARTAALVLTAALLVFTPAQAGTDDDPNDVLGTWSFRTKPYRGGECLMTGTMYLTPHPDKGQYTCELTAVEVCSQWGRSVVRQSCKARRFGNQLSVRSEIEEMLEAKVEGLIYVPDNFTLTIESADRMFGALVSAVTAPAEFRRSSDGIS
;
A
#
# COMPACT_ATOMS: atom_id res chain seq x y z
N MET A 1 -27.43 -64.79 -55.65
CA MET A 1 -27.99 -63.60 -54.95
C MET A 1 -28.17 -63.97 -53.48
N THR A 2 -28.02 -62.98 -52.58
CA THR A 2 -28.22 -62.98 -51.10
C THR A 2 -27.23 -63.82 -50.28
N SER A 3 -26.20 -63.32 -49.56
CA SER A 3 -26.10 -62.27 -48.49
C SER A 3 -26.91 -62.68 -47.25
N ARG A 4 -26.50 -62.67 -45.97
CA ARG A 4 -25.42 -62.12 -45.13
C ARG A 4 -25.43 -62.96 -43.82
N LEU A 5 -24.40 -63.02 -42.94
CA LEU A 5 -24.28 -62.23 -41.68
C LEU A 5 -23.39 -63.01 -40.69
N ALA A 6 -22.46 -62.33 -40.00
CA ALA A 6 -22.16 -62.46 -38.57
C ALA A 6 -20.98 -61.52 -38.23
N ARG A 7 -21.23 -60.29 -37.79
CA ARG A 7 -21.31 -59.85 -36.38
C ARG A 7 -19.94 -59.77 -35.69
N THR A 8 -19.25 -58.66 -35.91
CA THR A 8 -18.19 -58.14 -35.04
C THR A 8 -18.83 -57.34 -33.90
N ALA A 9 -18.57 -57.75 -32.66
CA ALA A 9 -18.90 -56.98 -31.47
C ALA A 9 -17.76 -56.00 -31.17
N ALA A 10 -18.05 -54.70 -31.15
CA ALA A 10 -17.11 -53.66 -30.76
C ALA A 10 -17.37 -53.25 -29.30
N LEU A 11 -16.34 -53.36 -28.47
CA LEU A 11 -16.30 -52.94 -27.09
C LEU A 11 -16.18 -51.40 -27.04
N VAL A 12 -17.13 -50.72 -26.39
CA VAL A 12 -17.07 -49.27 -26.14
C VAL A 12 -16.35 -49.02 -24.83
N LEU A 13 -15.20 -48.33 -24.86
CA LEU A 13 -14.44 -47.91 -23.68
C LEU A 13 -14.86 -46.49 -23.28
N THR A 14 -15.53 -46.37 -22.14
CA THR A 14 -16.03 -45.10 -21.58
C THR A 14 -14.90 -44.33 -20.90
N ALA A 15 -14.52 -43.17 -21.43
CA ALA A 15 -13.55 -42.25 -20.82
C ALA A 15 -14.21 -41.42 -19.72
N ALA A 16 -13.72 -41.54 -18.48
CA ALA A 16 -14.12 -40.69 -17.36
C ALA A 16 -13.42 -39.32 -17.47
N LEU A 17 -14.19 -38.28 -17.77
CA LEU A 17 -13.73 -36.89 -17.75
C LEU A 17 -13.66 -36.39 -16.30
N LEU A 18 -12.44 -36.28 -15.77
CA LEU A 18 -12.15 -35.51 -14.56
C LEU A 18 -12.32 -34.02 -14.87
N VAL A 19 -13.42 -33.43 -14.42
CA VAL A 19 -13.64 -31.99 -14.50
C VAL A 19 -12.75 -31.32 -13.45
N PHE A 20 -11.59 -30.82 -13.87
CA PHE A 20 -10.81 -29.88 -13.09
C PHE A 20 -11.54 -28.54 -13.12
N THR A 21 -12.32 -28.23 -12.08
CA THR A 21 -12.79 -26.85 -11.88
C THR A 21 -11.60 -26.01 -11.42
N PRO A 22 -11.22 -24.94 -12.15
CA PRO A 22 -10.24 -24.01 -11.65
C PRO A 22 -10.81 -23.37 -10.37
N ALA A 23 -10.09 -23.50 -9.26
CA ALA A 23 -10.37 -22.74 -8.06
C ALA A 23 -10.08 -21.26 -8.39
N GLN A 24 -11.12 -20.50 -8.73
CA GLN A 24 -11.02 -19.04 -8.73
C GLN A 24 -10.76 -18.62 -7.28
N ALA A 25 -9.51 -18.27 -6.99
CA ALA A 25 -9.18 -17.47 -5.83
C ALA A 25 -9.91 -16.13 -6.02
N GLY A 26 -11.08 -15.99 -5.39
CA GLY A 26 -11.76 -14.71 -5.30
C GLY A 26 -10.83 -13.76 -4.57
N THR A 27 -10.27 -12.78 -5.27
CA THR A 27 -9.88 -11.54 -4.62
C THR A 27 -11.20 -10.90 -4.20
N ASP A 28 -11.58 -11.11 -2.95
CA ASP A 28 -12.41 -10.13 -2.26
C ASP A 28 -11.60 -8.83 -2.34
N ASP A 29 -11.88 -7.98 -3.32
CA ASP A 29 -11.32 -6.64 -3.41
C ASP A 29 -11.88 -5.86 -2.21
N ASP A 30 -11.23 -5.97 -1.04
CA ASP A 30 -11.53 -5.10 0.11
C ASP A 30 -11.32 -3.67 -0.40
N PRO A 31 -12.39 -2.85 -0.51
CA PRO A 31 -12.27 -1.49 -1.03
C PRO A 31 -11.40 -0.61 -0.12
N ASN A 32 -11.02 -1.12 1.05
CA ASN A 32 -10.15 -0.47 2.01
C ASN A 32 -8.80 -1.19 2.15
N ASP A 33 -8.39 -2.06 1.23
CA ASP A 33 -7.06 -2.64 1.29
C ASP A 33 -6.00 -1.53 1.29
N VAL A 34 -5.11 -1.61 2.28
CA VAL A 34 -4.03 -0.64 2.50
C VAL A 34 -2.65 -1.22 2.20
N LEU A 35 -2.53 -2.53 1.92
CA LEU A 35 -1.24 -3.18 1.67
C LEU A 35 -0.59 -2.69 0.38
N GLY A 36 0.74 -2.56 0.36
CA GLY A 36 1.50 -2.13 -0.81
C GLY A 36 1.99 -0.69 -0.72
N THR A 37 2.37 -0.14 -1.87
CA THR A 37 3.05 1.16 -1.96
C THR A 37 2.07 2.32 -2.13
N TRP A 38 2.36 3.39 -1.41
CA TRP A 38 1.64 4.65 -1.43
C TRP A 38 2.60 5.80 -1.60
N SER A 39 2.24 6.78 -2.43
CA SER A 39 2.89 8.08 -2.47
C SER A 39 2.05 9.06 -1.68
N PHE A 40 2.68 9.95 -0.91
CA PHE A 40 1.97 10.99 -0.18
C PHE A 40 2.46 12.38 -0.50
N ARG A 41 1.58 13.36 -0.28
CA ARG A 41 1.87 14.78 -0.35
C ARG A 41 1.05 15.55 0.67
N THR A 42 1.69 16.44 1.40
CA THR A 42 0.98 17.39 2.28
C THR A 42 0.44 18.59 1.50
N LYS A 43 -0.52 19.31 2.08
CA LYS A 43 -0.68 20.73 1.74
C LYS A 43 0.55 21.51 2.24
N PRO A 44 0.88 22.66 1.64
CA PRO A 44 1.89 23.54 2.18
C PRO A 44 1.57 23.95 3.63
N TYR A 45 2.58 24.00 4.49
CA TYR A 45 2.45 24.38 5.90
C TYR A 45 3.57 25.36 6.28
N ARG A 46 3.59 25.81 7.56
CA ARG A 46 4.48 26.89 8.04
C ARG A 46 4.38 28.13 7.14
N GLY A 47 3.17 28.63 6.93
CA GLY A 47 2.92 29.80 6.08
C GLY A 47 3.06 29.54 4.57
N GLY A 48 3.22 28.28 4.15
CA GLY A 48 3.43 27.92 2.75
C GLY A 48 4.91 27.71 2.40
N GLU A 49 5.80 27.89 3.36
CA GLU A 49 7.25 27.76 3.16
C GLU A 49 7.70 26.30 3.04
N CYS A 50 6.92 25.36 3.55
CA CYS A 50 7.27 23.94 3.62
C CYS A 50 6.24 23.04 2.94
N LEU A 51 6.73 22.02 2.26
CA LEU A 51 5.96 20.95 1.64
C LEU A 51 6.65 19.61 1.92
N MET A 52 5.86 18.59 2.26
CA MET A 52 6.36 17.23 2.41
C MET A 52 5.73 16.29 1.39
N THR A 53 6.56 15.42 0.83
CA THR A 53 6.18 14.32 -0.06
C THR A 53 6.91 13.06 0.35
N GLY A 54 6.47 11.90 -0.11
CA GLY A 54 7.25 10.69 0.11
C GLY A 54 6.53 9.43 -0.31
N THR A 55 7.10 8.30 0.07
CA THR A 55 6.54 6.97 -0.19
C THR A 55 6.41 6.19 1.10
N MET A 56 5.37 5.38 1.20
CA MET A 56 5.11 4.45 2.28
C MET A 56 4.81 3.08 1.71
N TYR A 57 5.43 2.03 2.24
CA TYR A 57 5.17 0.65 1.86
C TYR A 57 4.59 -0.11 3.05
N LEU A 58 3.33 -0.56 2.95
CA LEU A 58 2.63 -1.29 3.99
C LEU A 58 2.68 -2.80 3.72
N THR A 59 3.04 -3.57 4.74
CA THR A 59 3.13 -5.03 4.71
C THR A 59 2.24 -5.66 5.79
N PRO A 60 1.81 -6.92 5.59
CA PRO A 60 1.00 -7.62 6.58
C PRO A 60 1.70 -7.76 7.94
N HIS A 61 0.92 -7.72 9.02
CA HIS A 61 1.35 -8.06 10.37
C HIS A 61 0.58 -9.32 10.86
N PRO A 62 1.15 -10.15 11.75
CA PRO A 62 0.45 -11.32 12.31
C PRO A 62 -0.88 -10.96 13.00
N ASP A 63 -0.93 -9.80 13.67
CA ASP A 63 -2.14 -9.31 14.31
C ASP A 63 -3.09 -8.63 13.31
N LYS A 64 -4.36 -9.05 13.34
CA LYS A 64 -5.41 -8.50 12.46
C LYS A 64 -5.55 -6.98 12.62
N GLY A 65 -5.58 -6.29 11.49
CA GLY A 65 -5.75 -4.83 11.43
C GLY A 65 -4.50 -4.04 11.83
N GLN A 66 -3.36 -4.73 12.01
CA GLN A 66 -2.05 -4.09 12.15
C GLN A 66 -1.22 -4.33 10.89
N TYR A 67 -0.27 -3.43 10.65
CA TYR A 67 0.62 -3.45 9.50
C TYR A 67 1.99 -2.94 9.91
N THR A 68 3.03 -3.50 9.30
CA THR A 68 4.38 -2.95 9.34
C THR A 68 4.58 -2.07 8.12
N CYS A 69 5.27 -0.95 8.25
CA CYS A 69 5.59 -0.11 7.11
C CYS A 69 6.99 0.48 7.13
N GLU A 70 7.46 0.81 5.94
CA GLU A 70 8.64 1.62 5.68
C GLU A 70 8.17 2.93 5.04
N LEU A 71 8.71 4.06 5.50
CA LEU A 71 8.35 5.40 5.07
C LEU A 71 9.62 6.16 4.71
N THR A 72 9.66 6.75 3.51
CA THR A 72 10.68 7.73 3.12
C THR A 72 10.01 9.07 2.88
N ALA A 73 10.34 10.05 3.71
CA ALA A 73 9.80 11.40 3.63
C ALA A 73 10.84 12.37 3.09
N VAL A 74 10.39 13.28 2.22
CA VAL A 74 11.16 14.40 1.69
C VAL A 74 10.44 15.68 2.10
N GLU A 75 11.09 16.50 2.92
CA GLU A 75 10.57 17.80 3.33
C GLU A 75 11.40 18.91 2.71
N VAL A 76 10.80 19.71 1.85
CA VAL A 76 11.45 20.90 1.27
C VAL A 76 10.86 22.13 1.93
N CYS A 77 11.73 22.96 2.50
CA CYS A 77 11.38 24.29 2.95
C CYS A 77 12.26 25.34 2.27
N SER A 78 11.66 26.39 1.76
CA SER A 78 12.33 27.51 1.07
C SER A 78 13.52 28.09 1.85
N GLN A 79 13.39 28.27 3.17
CA GLN A 79 14.40 28.91 4.02
C GLN A 79 15.33 27.94 4.73
N TRP A 80 14.88 26.70 4.96
CA TRP A 80 15.60 25.72 5.78
C TRP A 80 16.21 24.58 4.96
N GLY A 81 16.03 24.60 3.64
CA GLY A 81 16.54 23.58 2.73
C GLY A 81 15.68 22.32 2.72
N ARG A 82 16.32 21.20 2.39
CA ARG A 82 15.66 19.91 2.19
C ARG A 82 16.14 18.90 3.24
N SER A 83 15.23 18.04 3.68
CA SER A 83 15.58 16.81 4.38
C SER A 83 14.97 15.61 3.66
N VAL A 84 15.68 14.49 3.77
CA VAL A 84 15.24 13.17 3.31
C VAL A 84 15.43 12.21 4.47
N VAL A 85 14.35 11.56 4.91
CA VAL A 85 14.35 10.78 6.15
C VAL A 85 13.71 9.43 5.90
N ARG A 86 14.45 8.36 6.25
CA ARG A 86 13.96 6.98 6.25
C ARG A 86 13.46 6.63 7.65
N GLN A 87 12.28 6.04 7.70
CA GLN A 87 11.55 5.74 8.93
C GLN A 87 10.94 4.35 8.82
N SER A 88 11.01 3.59 9.91
CA SER A 88 10.16 2.43 10.10
C SER A 88 8.84 2.91 10.70
N CYS A 89 7.76 2.17 10.49
CA CYS A 89 6.48 2.52 11.06
C CYS A 89 5.58 1.31 11.32
N LYS A 90 4.62 1.52 12.22
CA LYS A 90 3.52 0.61 12.52
C LYS A 90 2.21 1.31 12.21
N ALA A 91 1.34 0.64 11.46
CA ALA A 91 0.02 1.16 11.17
C ALA A 91 -1.06 0.27 11.80
N ARG A 92 -2.14 0.90 12.27
CA ARG A 92 -3.31 0.21 12.83
C ARG A 92 -4.57 0.75 12.19
N ARG A 93 -5.39 -0.16 11.66
CA ARG A 93 -6.66 0.13 11.00
C ARG A 93 -7.84 -0.15 11.92
N PHE A 94 -8.79 0.77 11.92
CA PHE A 94 -10.08 0.66 12.59
C PHE A 94 -11.18 1.13 11.64
N GLY A 95 -11.95 0.20 11.07
CA GLY A 95 -12.91 0.52 10.02
C GLY A 95 -12.21 1.15 8.81
N ASN A 96 -12.58 2.39 8.48
CA ASN A 96 -11.96 3.18 7.41
C ASN A 96 -10.88 4.14 7.91
N GLN A 97 -10.43 4.05 9.16
CA GLN A 97 -9.36 4.89 9.70
C GLN A 97 -8.05 4.10 9.76
N LEU A 98 -6.94 4.73 9.42
CA LEU A 98 -5.58 4.20 9.55
C LEU A 98 -4.72 5.17 10.37
N SER A 99 -4.22 4.71 11.51
CA SER A 99 -3.24 5.44 12.33
C SER A 99 -1.86 4.88 12.04
N VAL A 100 -0.92 5.73 11.62
CA VAL A 100 0.48 5.37 11.35
C VAL A 100 1.37 6.01 12.41
N ARG A 101 2.25 5.22 13.03
CA ARG A 101 3.24 5.68 14.01
C ARG A 101 4.64 5.31 13.52
N SER A 102 5.51 6.31 13.45
CA SER A 102 6.82 6.19 12.82
C SER A 102 7.95 6.33 13.83
N GLU A 103 9.10 5.75 13.50
CA GLU A 103 10.36 5.88 14.21
C GLU A 103 11.45 6.27 13.19
N ILE A 104 12.30 7.22 13.55
CA ILE A 104 13.39 7.66 12.65
C ILE A 104 14.48 6.59 12.66
N GLU A 105 14.74 6.03 11.48
CA GLU A 105 15.83 5.09 11.28
C GLU A 105 17.09 5.80 10.83
N GLU A 106 16.95 6.75 9.89
CA GLU A 106 18.10 7.38 9.25
C GLU A 106 17.73 8.74 8.62
N MET A 107 18.58 9.73 8.89
CA MET A 107 18.56 11.01 8.18
C MET A 107 19.45 10.88 6.94
N LEU A 108 18.84 10.62 5.78
CA LEU A 108 19.55 10.51 4.49
C LEU A 108 20.04 11.89 4.00
N GLU A 109 19.28 12.93 4.33
CA GLU A 109 19.70 14.32 4.19
C GLU A 109 19.07 15.14 5.32
N ALA A 110 19.85 16.03 5.92
CA ALA A 110 19.40 16.93 6.96
C ALA A 110 19.35 18.38 6.46
N LYS A 111 18.37 19.11 7.00
CA LYS A 111 18.29 20.57 6.85
C LYS A 111 19.44 21.27 7.57
N VAL A 112 19.47 22.59 7.45
CA VAL A 112 20.42 23.45 8.17
C VAL A 112 20.59 23.00 9.63
N GLU A 113 21.85 22.96 10.08
CA GLU A 113 22.26 22.50 11.39
C GLU A 113 21.47 23.21 12.52
N GLY A 114 21.02 22.44 13.52
CA GLY A 114 20.26 22.95 14.67
C GLY A 114 18.74 22.76 14.60
N LEU A 115 18.19 22.29 13.47
CA LEU A 115 16.78 21.90 13.37
C LEU A 115 16.56 20.44 13.76
N ILE A 116 15.64 20.21 14.70
CA ILE A 116 15.27 18.85 15.14
C ILE A 116 14.18 18.31 14.22
N TYR A 117 14.46 17.16 13.59
CA TYR A 117 13.46 16.37 12.88
C TYR A 117 12.78 15.42 13.87
N VAL A 118 11.46 15.22 13.74
CA VAL A 118 10.69 14.30 14.59
C VAL A 118 9.92 13.31 13.71
N PRO A 119 9.51 12.15 14.25
CA PRO A 119 8.87 11.13 13.43
C PRO A 119 7.56 11.58 12.78
N ASP A 120 7.37 11.19 11.52
CA ASP A 120 6.21 11.55 10.71
C ASP A 120 5.09 10.54 10.92
N ASN A 121 4.21 10.83 11.88
CA ASN A 121 3.00 10.05 12.11
C ASN A 121 1.89 10.53 11.18
N PHE A 122 0.90 9.66 10.91
CA PHE A 122 -0.26 10.03 10.13
C PHE A 122 -1.55 9.52 10.77
N THR A 123 -2.63 10.27 10.60
CA THR A 123 -4.00 9.78 10.82
C THR A 123 -4.76 9.97 9.51
N LEU A 124 -5.23 8.87 8.93
CA LEU A 124 -5.79 8.83 7.59
C LEU A 124 -7.18 8.20 7.60
N THR A 125 -8.06 8.71 6.74
CA THR A 125 -9.30 8.08 6.32
C THR A 125 -9.07 7.42 4.96
N ILE A 126 -9.42 6.14 4.88
CA ILE A 126 -9.43 5.34 3.67
C ILE A 126 -10.74 5.66 2.94
N GLU A 127 -10.62 6.20 1.73
CA GLU A 127 -11.79 6.47 0.88
C GLU A 127 -12.00 5.38 -0.17
N SER A 128 -10.91 4.80 -0.66
CA SER A 128 -10.90 3.79 -1.69
C SER A 128 -9.56 3.03 -1.68
N ALA A 129 -9.48 1.98 -2.50
CA ALA A 129 -8.26 1.22 -2.69
C ALA A 129 -7.11 2.07 -3.28
N ASP A 130 -7.41 3.21 -3.92
CA ASP A 130 -6.45 4.11 -4.56
C ASP A 130 -6.16 5.41 -3.79
N ARG A 131 -6.93 5.73 -2.74
CA ARG A 131 -6.86 7.03 -2.06
C ARG A 131 -7.08 6.94 -0.55
N MET A 132 -6.21 7.63 0.18
CA MET A 132 -6.44 7.99 1.58
C MET A 132 -6.18 9.49 1.79
N PHE A 133 -6.87 10.11 2.74
CA PHE A 133 -6.64 11.50 3.11
C PHE A 133 -6.61 11.66 4.62
N GLY A 134 -5.93 12.68 5.12
CA GLY A 134 -5.94 12.95 6.55
C GLY A 134 -4.89 14.00 6.91
N ALA A 135 -4.10 13.72 7.94
CA ALA A 135 -3.09 14.66 8.40
C ALA A 135 -1.77 13.96 8.76
N LEU A 136 -0.67 14.61 8.40
CA LEU A 136 0.62 14.49 9.06
C LEU A 136 0.48 14.98 10.51
N VAL A 137 1.03 14.23 11.46
CA VAL A 137 1.12 14.54 12.88
C VAL A 137 2.57 14.37 13.32
N SER A 138 3.34 15.45 13.20
CA SER A 138 4.77 15.50 13.48
C SER A 138 5.06 16.72 14.36
N ALA A 139 6.17 17.44 14.16
CA ALA A 139 6.44 18.72 14.82
C ALA A 139 5.38 19.78 14.48
N VAL A 140 4.64 19.55 13.41
CA VAL A 140 3.46 20.31 12.97
C VAL A 140 2.37 19.35 12.51
N THR A 141 1.17 19.87 12.36
CA THR A 141 0.07 19.17 11.68
C THR A 141 -0.16 19.78 10.31
N ALA A 142 -0.26 18.94 9.29
CA ALA A 142 -0.55 19.37 7.92
C ALA A 142 -1.49 18.36 7.24
N PRO A 143 -2.52 18.80 6.48
CA PRO A 143 -3.33 17.89 5.68
C PRO A 143 -2.46 17.11 4.69
N ALA A 144 -2.73 15.82 4.53
CA ALA A 144 -1.99 14.92 3.65
C ALA A 144 -2.94 14.08 2.79
N GLU A 145 -2.54 13.86 1.55
CA GLU A 145 -3.20 12.94 0.63
C GLU A 145 -2.22 11.83 0.24
N PHE A 146 -2.70 10.60 0.28
CA PHE A 146 -1.99 9.39 -0.13
C PHE A 146 -2.68 8.82 -1.36
N ARG A 147 -1.88 8.45 -2.36
CA ARG A 147 -2.32 7.77 -3.58
C ARG A 147 -1.54 6.49 -3.77
N ARG A 148 -2.19 5.47 -4.32
CA ARG A 148 -1.48 4.28 -4.75
C ARG A 148 -0.39 4.67 -5.73
N SER A 149 0.82 4.20 -5.47
CA SER A 149 1.90 4.35 -6.44
C SER A 149 1.64 3.30 -7.53
N SER A 150 1.08 3.72 -8.67
CA SER A 150 0.80 2.84 -9.81
C SER A 150 2.05 2.42 -10.58
N ASP A 151 3.21 2.97 -10.23
CA ASP A 151 4.43 2.80 -11.00
C ASP A 151 5.50 2.10 -10.15
N GLY A 152 5.78 0.85 -10.52
CA GLY A 152 7.12 0.30 -10.31
C GLY A 152 8.12 1.27 -10.93
N ILE A 153 9.18 1.54 -10.17
CA ILE A 153 10.35 2.30 -10.59
C ILE A 153 10.67 1.98 -12.06
N SER A 154 10.58 2.98 -12.95
CA SER A 154 11.18 2.91 -14.29
C SER A 154 12.67 3.16 -14.20
#